data_AF-A0A2G8LMD5-F1
#
_entry.id   AF-A0A2G8LMD5-F1
#
_cell.length_a   1.000
_cell.length_b   1.000
_cell.length_c   1.000
_cell.angle_alpha   90.00
_cell.angle_beta   90.00
_cell.angle_gamma   90.00
#
_symmetry.space_group_name_H-M   'P 1'
#
loop_
_entity.id
_entity.type
_entity.pdbx_description
1 polymer ?
#
loop_
_entity_poly.entity_id
_entity_poly.type
_entity_poly.pdbx_seq_one_letter_code
_entity_poly.pdbx_strand_id
1 'polypeptide(L)'
;MKCDVDIRCNLYSNIVLSGGSTMFPGTSEVCKRMTSLAPQSMKVKVIAPAERKYSVWIGGSILASLSTFQQMWISKQEYDETGPTIVHRKCF
;
A
#
# COMPACT_ATOMS: atom_id res chain seq x y z
N MET A 1 -2.72 13.01 -15.09
CA MET A 1 -2.30 11.91 -14.18
C MET A 1 -1.19 12.44 -13.30
N LYS A 2 -1.20 12.16 -11.99
CA LYS A 2 -0.26 12.75 -11.00
C LYS A 2 1.13 12.09 -10.94
N CYS A 3 1.33 10.97 -11.64
CA CYS A 3 2.58 10.22 -11.67
C CYS A 3 3.30 10.32 -13.02
N ASP A 4 4.63 10.17 -12.99
CA ASP A 4 5.50 10.19 -14.18
C ASP A 4 5.17 9.06 -15.14
N VAL A 5 5.41 9.30 -16.43
CA VAL A 5 5.04 8.37 -17.51
C VAL A 5 5.74 7.02 -17.35
N ASP A 6 7.01 7.04 -16.96
CA ASP A 6 7.89 5.87 -16.94
C ASP A 6 7.47 4.83 -15.90
N ILE A 7 6.78 5.24 -14.84
CA ILE A 7 6.30 4.32 -13.79
C ILE A 7 4.88 3.79 -14.03
N ARG A 8 4.13 4.37 -14.97
CA ARG A 8 2.70 4.03 -15.17
C ARG A 8 2.50 2.57 -15.54
N CYS A 9 3.34 2.03 -16.43
CA CYS A 9 3.25 0.62 -16.83
C CYS A 9 3.39 -0.32 -15.62
N ASN A 10 4.34 -0.03 -14.75
CA ASN A 10 4.55 -0.78 -13.51
C ASN A 10 3.37 -0.63 -12.55
N LEU A 11 2.80 0.57 -12.40
CA LEU A 11 1.66 0.79 -11.52
C LEU A 11 0.40 0.05 -12.01
N TYR A 12 0.10 0.08 -13.32
CA TYR A 12 -1.04 -0.65 -13.88
C TYR A 12 -0.89 -2.18 -13.78
N SER A 13 0.35 -2.68 -13.84
CA SER A 13 0.66 -4.11 -13.71
C SER A 13 0.68 -4.62 -12.26
N ASN A 14 0.59 -3.74 -11.27
CA ASN A 14 0.76 -4.09 -9.85
C ASN A 14 -0.33 -3.47 -8.96
N ILE A 15 -1.59 -3.56 -9.36
CA ILE A 15 -2.71 -3.09 -8.55
C ILE A 15 -3.07 -4.16 -7.51
N VAL A 16 -2.94 -3.85 -6.23
CA VAL A 16 -3.27 -4.78 -5.13
C VAL A 16 -4.51 -4.30 -4.39
N LEU A 17 -5.49 -5.18 -4.20
CA LEU A 17 -6.68 -4.90 -3.38
C LEU A 17 -6.46 -5.35 -1.94
N SER A 18 -6.77 -4.49 -0.98
CA SER A 18 -6.72 -4.76 0.45
C SER A 18 -7.92 -4.18 1.18
N GLY A 19 -8.22 -4.71 2.37
CA GLY A 19 -9.30 -4.21 3.24
C GLY A 19 -10.67 -4.83 2.95
N GLY A 20 -11.54 -4.78 3.96
CA GLY A 20 -12.83 -5.50 3.98
C GLY A 20 -13.81 -5.08 2.90
N SER A 21 -13.91 -3.79 2.57
CA SER A 21 -14.85 -3.29 1.55
C SER A 21 -14.54 -3.80 0.14
N THR A 22 -13.29 -4.20 -0.13
CA THR A 22 -12.92 -4.84 -1.41
C THR A 22 -13.43 -6.29 -1.54
N MET A 23 -14.07 -6.80 -0.49
CA MET A 23 -14.69 -8.13 -0.46
C MET A 23 -16.18 -8.08 -0.75
N PHE A 24 -16.77 -6.89 -0.94
CA PHE A 24 -18.17 -6.78 -1.34
C PHE A 24 -18.40 -7.39 -2.73
N PRO A 25 -19.56 -8.04 -2.94
CA PRO A 25 -20.00 -8.46 -4.27
C PRO A 25 -19.94 -7.29 -5.26
N GLY A 26 -19.52 -7.54 -6.49
CA GLY A 26 -19.39 -6.51 -7.54
C GLY A 26 -18.06 -5.76 -7.58
N THR A 27 -17.20 -5.89 -6.56
CA THR A 27 -15.85 -5.28 -6.58
C THR A 27 -15.01 -5.79 -7.76
N SER A 28 -15.18 -7.06 -8.14
CA SER A 28 -14.50 -7.66 -9.30
C SER A 28 -14.84 -6.94 -10.62
N GLU A 29 -16.08 -6.46 -10.79
CA GLU A 29 -16.50 -5.70 -11.98
C GLU A 29 -15.91 -4.29 -11.99
N VAL A 30 -15.79 -3.64 -10.83
CA VAL A 30 -15.06 -2.37 -10.70
C VAL A 30 -13.60 -2.53 -11.14
N CYS A 31 -12.97 -3.64 -10.77
CA CYS A 31 -11.61 -3.94 -11.21
C CYS A 31 -11.51 -4.18 -12.73
N LYS A 32 -12.51 -4.83 -13.35
CA LYS A 32 -12.56 -4.99 -14.81
C LYS A 32 -12.74 -3.66 -15.54
N ARG A 33 -13.51 -2.72 -14.97
CA ARG A 33 -13.64 -1.34 -15.51
C ARG A 33 -12.32 -0.57 -15.52
N MET A 34 -11.36 -0.94 -14.66
CA MET A 34 -10.03 -0.33 -14.68
C MET A 34 -9.32 -0.57 -16.03
N THR A 35 -9.50 -1.74 -16.63
CA THR A 35 -8.93 -2.09 -17.94
C THR A 35 -9.49 -1.22 -19.06
N SER A 36 -10.79 -0.86 -19.00
CA SER A 36 -11.39 0.02 -20.01
C SER A 36 -10.96 1.48 -19.89
N LEU A 37 -10.50 1.90 -18.72
CA LEU A 37 -10.04 3.28 -18.46
C LEU A 37 -8.54 3.45 -18.68
N ALA A 38 -7.77 2.35 -18.63
CA ALA A 38 -6.34 2.38 -18.89
C ALA A 38 -6.06 2.58 -20.40
N PRO A 39 -4.95 3.24 -20.77
CA PRO A 39 -4.50 3.28 -22.16
C PRO A 39 -4.37 1.87 -22.75
N GLN A 40 -4.78 1.67 -24.01
CA GLN A 40 -4.78 0.33 -24.64
C GLN A 40 -3.39 -0.33 -24.71
N SER A 41 -2.31 0.46 -24.64
CA SER A 41 -0.93 -0.02 -24.58
C SER A 41 -0.52 -0.55 -23.21
N MET A 42 -1.35 -0.40 -22.17
CA MET A 42 -1.03 -0.78 -20.79
C MET A 42 -1.71 -2.11 -20.42
N LYS A 43 -0.92 -3.06 -19.93
CA LYS A 43 -1.46 -4.29 -19.34
C LYS A 43 -1.90 -4.02 -17.90
N VAL A 44 -3.20 -4.14 -17.64
CA VAL A 44 -3.75 -4.01 -16.29
C VAL A 44 -3.77 -5.37 -15.60
N LYS A 45 -3.19 -5.45 -14.40
CA LYS A 45 -3.23 -6.65 -13.55
C LYS A 45 -3.66 -6.24 -12.14
N VAL A 46 -4.74 -6.87 -11.68
CA VAL A 46 -5.29 -6.69 -10.34
C VAL A 46 -5.05 -7.96 -9.52
N ILE A 47 -4.46 -7.81 -8.34
CA ILE A 47 -4.13 -8.87 -7.40
C ILE A 47 -5.05 -8.71 -6.19
N ALA A 48 -5.85 -9.73 -5.91
CA ALA A 48 -6.81 -9.73 -4.81
C ALA A 48 -6.70 -11.04 -4.00
N PRO A 49 -5.78 -11.11 -3.01
CA PRO A 49 -5.63 -12.28 -2.16
C PRO A 49 -6.95 -12.61 -1.43
N ALA A 50 -7.14 -13.88 -1.04
CA ALA A 50 -8.35 -14.30 -0.31
C ALA A 50 -8.35 -13.73 1.12
N GLU A 51 -7.16 -13.68 1.72
CA GLU A 51 -6.82 -13.16 3.03
C GLU A 51 -6.65 -11.63 3.04
N ARG A 52 -7.07 -10.91 1.98
CA ARG A 52 -6.84 -9.47 1.82
C ARG A 52 -7.39 -8.56 2.92
N LYS A 53 -8.32 -9.08 3.74
CA LYS A 53 -8.76 -8.45 4.99
C LYS A 53 -7.64 -8.31 6.03
N TYR A 54 -6.65 -9.19 5.99
CA TYR A 54 -5.51 -9.23 6.91
C TYR A 54 -4.21 -8.72 6.29
N SER A 55 -4.18 -8.39 4.98
CA SER A 55 -2.95 -7.99 4.28
C SER A 55 -2.21 -6.84 4.95
N VAL A 56 -2.93 -5.85 5.49
CA VAL A 56 -2.32 -4.71 6.19
C VAL A 56 -1.61 -5.17 7.46
N TRP A 57 -2.26 -6.03 8.24
CA TRP A 57 -1.70 -6.54 9.49
C TRP A 57 -0.50 -7.48 9.25
N ILE A 58 -0.62 -8.36 8.26
CA ILE A 58 0.49 -9.26 7.85
C ILE A 58 1.70 -8.44 7.40
N GLY A 59 1.49 -7.43 6.55
CA GLY A 59 2.56 -6.53 6.12
C GLY A 59 3.24 -5.81 7.28
N GLY A 60 2.45 -5.31 8.24
CA GLY A 60 2.97 -4.69 9.46
C GLY A 60 3.78 -5.65 10.33
N SER A 61 3.31 -6.89 10.50
CA SER A 61 4.03 -7.93 11.25
C SER A 61 5.36 -8.29 10.60
N ILE A 62 5.40 -8.41 9.27
CA ILE A 62 6.63 -8.68 8.52
C ILE A 62 7.58 -7.50 8.67
N LEU A 63 7.10 -6.27 8.44
CA LEU A 63 7.90 -5.06 8.53
C LEU A 63 8.53 -4.90 9.93
N ALA A 64 7.73 -5.10 10.99
CA ALA A 64 8.20 -5.04 12.38
C ALA A 64 9.27 -6.09 12.73
N SER A 65 9.29 -7.23 12.02
CA SER A 65 10.28 -8.29 12.22
C SER A 65 11.63 -8.03 11.53
N LEU A 66 11.70 -7.04 10.63
CA LEU A 66 12.95 -6.71 9.94
C LEU A 66 13.90 -5.96 10.87
N SER A 67 15.16 -6.38 10.94
CA SER A 67 16.19 -5.68 11.73
C SER A 67 16.38 -4.24 11.28
N THR A 68 16.24 -3.96 9.98
CA THR A 68 16.31 -2.60 9.41
C THR A 68 15.20 -1.69 9.92
N PHE A 69 14.05 -2.25 10.32
CA PHE A 69 12.95 -1.46 10.84
C PHE A 69 13.22 -0.89 12.24
N GLN A 70 14.17 -1.46 12.99
CA GLN A 70 14.56 -0.93 14.30
C GLN A 70 15.10 0.50 14.22
N GLN A 71 15.76 0.86 13.12
CA GLN A 71 16.27 2.22 12.89
C GLN A 71 15.14 3.25 12.69
N MET A 72 13.95 2.78 12.31
CA MET A 72 12.76 3.61 12.12
C MET A 72 11.96 3.80 13.40
N TRP A 73 12.33 3.11 14.49
CA TRP A 73 11.61 3.24 15.76
C TRP A 73 11.80 4.63 16.36
N ILE A 74 10.79 5.02 17.15
CA ILE A 74 10.84 6.19 18.01
C ILE A 74 10.97 5.65 19.42
N SER A 75 12.16 5.81 20.01
CA SER A 75 12.36 5.44 21.40
C SER A 75 11.61 6.39 22.32
N LYS A 76 11.34 5.93 23.54
CA LYS A 76 10.73 6.77 24.58
C LYS A 76 11.55 8.04 24.83
N GLN A 77 12.88 7.91 24.90
CA GLN A 77 13.78 9.03 25.13
C GLN A 77 13.65 10.08 24.01
N GLU A 78 13.69 9.66 22.75
CA GLU A 78 13.56 10.60 21.62
C GLU A 78 12.20 11.32 21.61
N TYR A 79 11.14 10.62 22.02
CA TYR A 79 9.81 11.20 22.16
C TYR A 79 9.73 12.21 23.31
N ASP A 80 10.31 11.89 24.47
CA ASP A 80 10.31 12.78 25.63
C ASP A 80 11.15 14.05 25.37
N GLU A 81 12.23 13.96 24.58
CA GLU A 81 13.09 15.09 24.21
C GLU A 81 12.49 15.99 23.11
N THR A 82 11.92 15.39 22.05
CA THR A 82 11.42 16.13 20.87
C THR A 82 9.94 16.48 20.98
N GLY A 83 9.22 15.79 21.86
CA GLY A 83 7.77 15.83 21.94
C GLY A 83 7.08 15.14 20.75
N PRO A 84 5.73 15.28 20.66
CA PRO A 84 4.91 14.55 19.69
C PRO A 84 5.28 14.77 18.21
N THR A 85 5.94 15.88 17.89
CA THR A 85 6.29 16.26 16.52
C THR A 85 7.27 15.28 15.85
N ILE A 86 8.01 14.49 16.63
CA ILE A 86 8.94 13.49 16.10
C ILE A 86 8.25 12.43 15.22
N VAL A 87 6.99 12.12 15.50
CA VAL A 87 6.19 11.18 14.69
C VAL A 87 6.06 11.69 13.26
N HIS A 88 5.82 12.99 13.07
CA HIS A 88 5.72 13.59 11.74
C HIS A 88 7.06 13.69 11.01
N ARG A 89 8.18 13.68 11.74
CA ARG A 89 9.53 13.74 11.14
C ARG A 89 10.06 12.37 10.73
N LYS A 90 9.71 11.31 11.46
CA LYS A 90 10.22 9.94 11.22
C LYS A 90 9.29 9.07 10.38
N CYS A 91 7.98 9.35 10.37
CA CYS A 91 6.99 8.48 9.72
C CYS A 91 6.46 9.00 8.37
N PHE A 92 6.81 10.22 7.95
CA PHE A 92 6.36 10.86 6.70
C PHE A 92 7.52 11.62 6.05
#